data_AF-A0A3D0CTE6-F1
#
_entry.id   AF-A0A3D0CTE6-F1
#
_cell.length_a   1.000
_cell.length_b   1.000
_cell.length_c   1.000
_cell.angle_alpha   90.00
_cell.angle_beta   90.00
_cell.angle_gamma   90.00
#
_symmetry.space_group_name_H-M   'P 1'
#
loop_
_entity.id
_entity.type
_entity.pdbx_description
1 polymer ?
#
loop_
_entity_poly.entity_id
_entity_poly.type
_entity_poly.pdbx_seq_one_letter_code
_entity_poly.pdbx_strand_id
1 'polypeptide(L)'
;MTASRTIEITPELSIPADELRFQFAHSGGPGGQHVNTSATSVELRFDVAASPSLSEAQRARVMSVLKGFIDSRGVLHLVATTSRSQHQNRAEVVARFQRLMRRAL
;
A
#
# COMPACT_ATOMS: atom_id res chain seq x y z
N MET A 1 13.14 20.75 -7.56
CA MET A 1 11.96 20.94 -6.68
C MET A 1 11.04 19.75 -6.89
N THR A 2 11.31 18.63 -6.23
CA THR A 2 10.46 17.43 -6.35
C THR A 2 9.17 17.73 -5.59
N ALA A 3 8.04 17.82 -6.30
CA ALA A 3 6.75 17.99 -5.66
C ALA A 3 6.51 16.78 -4.74
N SER A 4 6.59 17.00 -3.43
CA SER A 4 6.27 16.01 -2.41
C SER A 4 4.82 15.60 -2.60
N ARG A 5 4.58 14.47 -3.28
CA ARG A 5 3.23 14.03 -3.60
C ARG A 5 2.65 13.41 -2.32
N THR A 6 1.58 13.98 -1.78
CA THR A 6 0.88 13.45 -0.61
C THR A 6 -0.36 12.67 -1.03
N ILE A 7 -0.76 11.71 -0.20
CA ILE A 7 -2.01 10.96 -0.33
C ILE A 7 -2.92 11.37 0.81
N GLU A 8 -4.00 12.05 0.47
CA GLU A 8 -5.01 12.48 1.44
C GLU A 8 -5.83 11.29 1.94
N ILE A 9 -5.89 11.14 3.26
CA ILE A 9 -6.68 10.12 3.94
C ILE A 9 -7.94 10.77 4.51
N THR A 10 -7.80 11.73 5.42
CA THR A 10 -8.90 12.54 5.97
C THR A 10 -8.56 14.02 5.82
N PRO A 11 -9.49 14.95 6.08
CA PRO A 11 -9.19 16.38 6.06
C PRO A 11 -8.03 16.78 6.99
N GLU A 12 -7.83 16.05 8.10
CA GLU A 12 -6.75 16.30 9.05
C GLU A 12 -5.52 15.39 8.87
N LEU A 13 -5.54 14.43 7.94
CA LEU A 13 -4.44 13.48 7.74
C LEU A 13 -4.11 13.27 6.26
N SER A 14 -2.85 13.53 5.93
CA SER A 14 -2.25 13.16 4.65
C SER A 14 -0.96 12.38 4.88
N ILE A 15 -0.71 11.39 4.03
CA ILE A 15 0.49 10.55 4.08
C ILE A 15 1.39 10.93 2.90
N PRO A 16 2.62 11.41 3.13
CA PRO A 16 3.63 11.58 2.09
C PRO A 16 3.84 10.30 1.28
N ALA A 17 3.90 10.41 -0.05
CA ALA A 17 4.17 9.25 -0.90
C ALA A 17 5.53 8.60 -0.60
N ASP A 18 6.46 9.33 0.02
CA ASP A 18 7.77 8.80 0.43
C ASP A 18 7.67 7.74 1.55
N GLU A 19 6.60 7.76 2.34
CA GLU A 19 6.28 6.70 3.33
C GLU A 19 5.68 5.45 2.69
N LEU A 20 5.25 5.54 1.42
CA LEU A 20 4.63 4.44 0.69
C LEU A 20 5.66 3.78 -0.21
N ARG A 21 5.86 2.49 -0.03
CA ARG A 21 6.74 1.68 -0.88
C ARG A 21 5.90 0.86 -1.84
N PHE A 22 6.11 1.09 -3.13
CA PHE A 22 5.48 0.32 -4.20
C PHE A 22 6.44 -0.74 -4.73
N GLN A 23 6.00 -1.99 -4.78
CA GLN A 23 6.72 -3.09 -5.40
C GLN A 23 5.93 -3.62 -6.59
N PHE A 24 6.64 -3.79 -7.71
CA PHE A 24 6.07 -4.30 -8.95
C PHE A 24 6.61 -5.72 -9.15
N ALA A 25 5.72 -6.67 -9.41
CA ALA A 25 6.17 -8.01 -9.77
C ALA A 25 6.87 -7.96 -11.13
N HIS A 26 8.13 -8.42 -11.17
CA HIS A 26 8.87 -8.57 -12.41
C HIS A 26 8.67 -10.00 -12.91
N SER A 27 8.16 -10.15 -14.12
CA SER A 27 8.10 -11.45 -14.81
C SER A 27 9.52 -11.89 -15.17
N GLY A 28 10.10 -12.84 -14.42
CA GLY A 28 11.43 -13.36 -14.72
C GLY A 28 11.68 -14.76 -14.18
N GLY A 29 11.72 -15.75 -15.08
CA GLY A 29 12.27 -17.10 -14.85
C GLY A 29 12.12 -18.01 -16.08
N PRO A 30 13.22 -18.47 -16.73
CA PRO A 30 13.18 -19.46 -17.80
C PRO A 30 13.10 -20.86 -17.17
N GLY A 31 11.91 -21.46 -17.15
CA GLY A 31 11.75 -22.85 -16.70
C GLY A 31 10.36 -23.14 -16.17
N GLY A 32 9.69 -24.12 -16.81
CA GLY A 32 8.49 -24.75 -16.26
C GLY A 32 7.18 -24.17 -16.79
N GLN A 33 6.52 -24.94 -17.64
CA GLN A 33 5.19 -24.67 -18.19
C GLN A 33 4.15 -24.56 -17.06
N HIS A 34 3.67 -23.34 -16.75
CA HIS A 34 2.25 -22.95 -16.60
C HIS A 34 2.14 -21.44 -16.23
N VAL A 35 1.86 -20.61 -17.25
CA VAL A 35 1.12 -19.32 -17.18
C VAL A 35 1.59 -18.26 -16.16
N ASN A 36 2.50 -17.37 -16.59
CA ASN A 36 2.80 -16.09 -15.91
C ASN A 36 1.75 -15.01 -16.29
N THR A 37 0.69 -14.85 -15.49
CA THR A 37 -0.27 -13.72 -15.63
C THR A 37 0.01 -12.56 -14.65
N SER A 38 1.10 -12.61 -13.86
CA SER A 38 1.32 -11.70 -12.73
C SER A 38 2.33 -10.56 -12.97
N ALA A 39 2.74 -10.29 -14.22
CA ALA A 39 3.73 -9.23 -14.52
C ALA A 39 3.25 -7.79 -14.21
N THR A 40 1.97 -7.63 -13.87
CA THR A 40 1.35 -6.34 -13.61
C THR A 40 1.00 -6.11 -12.15
N SER A 41 1.23 -7.10 -11.28
CA SER A 41 0.94 -7.00 -9.85
C SER A 41 1.67 -5.83 -9.20
N VAL A 42 0.93 -5.04 -8.40
CA VAL A 42 1.46 -3.94 -7.61
C VAL A 42 1.16 -4.18 -6.13
N GLU A 43 2.19 -4.19 -5.31
CA GLU A 43 2.12 -4.20 -3.86
C GLU A 43 2.42 -2.79 -3.31
N LEU A 44 1.60 -2.31 -2.39
CA LEU A 44 1.84 -1.13 -1.56
C LEU A 44 2.17 -1.61 -0.15
N ARG A 45 3.30 -1.13 0.37
CA ARG A 45 3.72 -1.30 1.75
C ARG A 45 3.75 0.05 2.45
N PHE A 46 3.23 0.09 3.67
CA PHE A 46 3.21 1.28 4.52
C PHE A 46 3.56 0.87 5.96
N ASP A 47 4.63 1.46 6.51
CA ASP A 47 5.06 1.17 7.87
C ASP A 47 4.20 1.94 8.87
N VAL A 48 3.10 1.32 9.30
CA VAL A 48 2.17 1.92 10.27
C VAL A 48 2.89 2.13 11.60
N ALA A 49 3.70 1.15 12.02
CA ALA A 49 4.39 1.17 13.30
C ALA A 49 5.48 2.24 13.40
N ALA A 50 6.06 2.70 12.30
CA ALA A 50 7.09 3.75 12.26
C ALA A 50 6.66 5.06 11.59
N SER A 51 5.42 5.17 11.09
CA SER A 51 4.97 6.36 10.34
C SER A 51 5.02 7.65 11.19
N PRO A 52 5.74 8.71 10.79
CA PRO A 52 5.71 10.00 11.45
C PRO A 52 4.39 10.76 11.23
N SER A 53 3.62 10.41 10.19
CA SER A 53 2.34 11.07 9.90
C SER A 53 1.20 10.62 10.82
N LEU A 54 1.36 9.52 11.57
CA LEU A 54 0.35 8.99 12.48
C LEU A 54 0.65 9.35 13.93
N SER A 55 -0.33 9.93 14.62
CA SER A 55 -0.30 10.04 16.08
C SER A 55 -0.32 8.65 16.73
N GLU A 56 0.08 8.56 18.00
CA GLU A 56 0.08 7.29 18.74
C GLU A 56 -1.31 6.64 18.77
N ALA A 57 -2.36 7.44 19.01
CA ALA A 57 -3.74 6.97 19.01
C ALA A 57 -4.19 6.48 17.62
N GLN A 58 -3.86 7.23 16.56
CA GLN A 58 -4.17 6.84 15.18
C GLN A 58 -3.45 5.54 14.80
N ARG A 59 -2.16 5.42 15.14
CA ARG A 59 -1.33 4.24 14.92
C ARG A 59 -1.92 3.01 15.60
N ALA A 60 -2.22 3.09 16.89
CA ALA A 60 -2.82 1.99 17.64
C ALA A 60 -4.17 1.55 17.03
N ARG A 61 -4.99 2.52 16.62
CA ARG A 61 -6.29 2.25 15.99
C ARG A 61 -6.14 1.55 14.64
N VAL A 62 -5.24 2.05 13.78
CA VAL A 62 -4.92 1.42 12.48
C VAL A 62 -4.37 0.01 12.66
N MET A 63 -3.41 -0.19 13.57
CA MET A 63 -2.85 -1.51 13.87
C MET A 63 -3.91 -2.50 14.38
N SER A 64 -4.86 -2.04 15.18
CA SER A 64 -5.96 -2.88 15.69
C SER A 64 -6.98 -3.23 14.61
N VAL A 65 -7.48 -2.23 13.87
CA VAL A 65 -8.55 -2.42 12.87
C VAL A 65 -8.03 -3.16 11.63
N LEU A 66 -6.80 -2.86 11.19
CA LEU A 66 -6.20 -3.44 9.99
C LEU A 66 -5.24 -4.59 10.30
N LYS A 67 -5.28 -5.19 11.50
CA LYS A 67 -4.39 -6.29 11.92
C LYS A 67 -4.28 -7.43 10.91
N GLY A 68 -5.35 -7.72 10.15
CA GLY A 68 -5.36 -8.78 9.13
C GLY A 68 -4.58 -8.44 7.86
N PHE A 69 -4.19 -7.18 7.67
CA PHE A 69 -3.40 -6.68 6.54
C PHE A 69 -1.97 -6.27 6.97
N ILE A 70 -1.68 -6.34 8.28
CA ILE A 70 -0.43 -5.85 8.86
C ILE A 70 0.44 -7.03 9.29
N ASP A 71 1.72 -6.99 8.94
CA ASP A 71 2.69 -8.01 9.34
C ASP A 71 3.13 -7.85 10.81
N SER A 72 3.92 -8.80 11.32
CA SER A 72 4.43 -8.76 12.69
C SER A 72 5.36 -7.58 13.01
N ARG A 73 5.87 -6.89 11.98
CA ARG A 73 6.70 -5.69 12.12
C ARG A 73 5.86 -4.41 12.09
N GLY A 74 4.54 -4.51 11.93
CA GLY A 74 3.65 -3.36 11.85
C GLY A 74 3.57 -2.72 10.47
N VAL A 75 3.98 -3.43 9.42
CA VAL A 75 3.89 -2.96 8.04
C VAL A 75 2.57 -3.41 7.44
N LEU A 76 1.79 -2.48 6.91
CA LEU A 76 0.58 -2.74 6.14
C LEU A 76 0.95 -3.18 4.72
N HIS A 77 0.40 -4.30 4.26
CA HIS A 77 0.60 -4.85 2.93
C HIS A 77 -0.71 -4.88 2.15
N LEU A 78 -0.73 -4.25 0.97
CA LEU A 78 -1.88 -4.27 0.06
C LEU A 78 -1.41 -4.63 -1.35
N VAL A 79 -2.13 -5.53 -2.02
CA VAL A 79 -1.80 -5.98 -3.37
C VAL A 79 -2.99 -5.75 -4.31
N ALA A 80 -2.69 -5.31 -5.54
CA ALA A 80 -3.63 -5.20 -6.64
C ALA A 80 -3.10 -5.92 -7.89
N THR A 81 -3.90 -6.84 -8.44
CA THR A 81 -3.59 -7.67 -9.62
C THR A 81 -4.75 -7.75 -10.61
N THR A 82 -5.73 -6.86 -10.46
CA THR A 82 -7.01 -6.89 -11.18
C THR A 82 -6.88 -6.50 -12.65
N SER A 83 -5.90 -5.65 -12.99
CA SER A 83 -5.67 -5.13 -14.33
C SER A 83 -4.41 -5.68 -14.97
N ARG A 84 -4.43 -5.73 -16.30
CA ARG A 84 -3.23 -5.92 -17.14
C ARG A 84 -2.32 -4.69 -17.21
N SER A 85 -2.66 -3.60 -16.50
CA SER A 85 -1.87 -2.37 -16.45
C SER A 85 -1.35 -2.13 -15.04
N GLN A 86 -0.02 -2.01 -14.90
CA GLN A 86 0.63 -1.63 -13.64
C GLN A 86 0.14 -0.27 -13.13
N HIS A 87 -0.15 0.69 -14.03
CA HIS A 87 -0.68 1.99 -13.64
C HIS A 87 -2.06 1.87 -13.00
N GLN A 88 -2.95 1.06 -13.58
CA GLN A 88 -4.29 0.83 -13.03
C GLN A 88 -4.22 0.07 -11.70
N ASN A 89 -3.36 -0.95 -11.60
CA ASN A 89 -3.15 -1.68 -10.34
C ASN A 89 -2.58 -0.76 -9.25
N ARG A 90 -1.68 0.16 -9.61
CA ARG A 90 -1.16 1.18 -8.68
C ARG A 90 -2.27 2.13 -8.22
N ALA A 91 -3.13 2.60 -9.12
CA ALA A 91 -4.26 3.44 -8.75
C ALA A 91 -5.23 2.69 -7.82
N GLU A 92 -5.51 1.42 -8.11
CA GLU A 92 -6.39 0.60 -7.27
C GLU A 92 -5.80 0.40 -5.87
N VAL A 93 -4.53 0.02 -5.75
CA VAL A 93 -3.92 -0.24 -4.44
C VAL A 93 -3.90 1.03 -3.58
N VAL A 94 -3.69 2.19 -4.20
CA VAL A 94 -3.79 3.50 -3.52
C VAL A 94 -5.22 3.79 -3.08
N ALA A 95 -6.22 3.58 -3.95
CA ALA A 95 -7.62 3.79 -3.58
C ALA A 95 -8.06 2.85 -2.44
N ARG A 96 -7.59 1.60 -2.46
CA ARG A 96 -7.81 0.62 -1.38
C ARG A 96 -7.14 1.07 -0.09
N PHE A 97 -5.90 1.55 -0.15
CA PHE A 97 -5.18 2.11 0.99
C PHE A 97 -5.96 3.27 1.63
N GLN A 98 -6.36 4.27 0.85
CA GLN A 98 -7.15 5.41 1.34
C GLN A 98 -8.44 4.95 2.02
N ARG A 99 -9.18 4.02 1.40
CA ARG A 99 -10.43 3.50 1.97
C ARG A 99 -10.21 2.76 3.29
N LEU A 100 -9.17 1.94 3.39
CA LEU A 100 -8.88 1.19 4.62
C LEU A 100 -8.42 2.12 5.74
N MET A 101 -7.54 3.07 5.43
CA MET A 101 -7.07 4.06 6.40
C MET A 101 -8.23 4.93 6.92
N ARG A 102 -9.11 5.42 6.03
CA ARG A 102 -10.33 6.16 6.41
C ARG A 102 -11.30 5.36 7.29
N ARG A 103 -11.40 4.06 7.07
CA ARG A 103 -12.26 3.19 7.88
C ARG A 103 -11.65 2.91 9.26
N ALA A 104 -10.34 2.86 9.32
CA ALA A 104 -9.62 2.55 10.54
C ALA A 104 -9.55 3.75 11.48
N LEU A 105 -9.39 4.97 10.96
CA LEU A 105 -9.30 6.22 11.70
C LEU A 105 -10.66 6.78 12.07
#